data_AF-A0A7X1B0N5-F1
#
_entry.id   AF-A0A7X1B0N5-F1
#
_cell.length_a   1.000
_cell.length_b   1.000
_cell.length_c   1.000
_cell.angle_alpha   90.00
_cell.angle_beta   90.00
_cell.angle_gamma   90.00
#
_symmetry.space_group_name_H-M   'P 1'
#
loop_
_entity.id
_entity.type
_entity.pdbx_description
1 polymer ?
#
loop_
_entity_poly.entity_id
_entity_poly.type
_entity_poly.pdbx_seq_one_letter_code
_entity_poly.pdbx_strand_id
1 'polypeptide(L)'
;MSEESEPDSPELASGIVKALRIVQLQMELAELTGKPIAEHTAEDLPDDSPDAHLQHLENIESGPQFPLADLLKEHRNFTPAPLSRLSNPIDLSENLWLLLFTLASMRVFIYDTDHLSDEELYRTLVEKVLRSNTVDLPVSAGWNCRFSICEFSDEDTDLPECYLRYYADEEFRSEWIEDIPPKEDLPYDRDRFLPNIVPQLER
;
A
#
# COMPACT_ATOMS: atom_id res chain seq x y z
N MET A 1 45.69 29.41 -22.67
CA MET A 1 44.56 29.78 -21.81
C MET A 1 43.58 28.64 -21.94
N SER A 2 43.66 27.68 -21.02
CA SER A 2 42.76 26.54 -20.97
C SER A 2 41.79 26.84 -19.84
N GLU A 3 40.54 27.12 -20.19
CA GLU A 3 39.47 27.32 -19.21
C GLU A 3 39.14 25.97 -18.58
N GLU A 4 39.32 25.90 -17.27
CA GLU A 4 38.78 24.84 -16.41
C GLU A 4 37.25 24.96 -16.43
N SER A 5 36.60 23.98 -17.06
CA SER A 5 35.15 23.80 -17.01
C SER A 5 34.78 23.21 -15.66
N GLU A 6 34.29 24.05 -14.73
CA GLU A 6 33.62 23.56 -13.52
C GLU A 6 32.37 22.74 -13.90
N PRO A 7 32.14 21.55 -13.29
CA PRO A 7 30.99 20.73 -13.61
C PRO A 7 29.75 21.20 -12.83
N ASP A 8 29.04 22.18 -13.38
CA ASP A 8 27.76 22.66 -12.83
C ASP A 8 26.60 21.78 -13.34
N SER A 9 26.63 20.48 -13.00
CA SER A 9 25.53 19.55 -13.28
C SER A 9 24.71 19.29 -12.00
N PRO A 10 23.42 19.68 -11.96
CA PRO A 10 22.56 19.48 -10.79
C PRO A 10 22.34 18.00 -10.40
N GLU A 11 22.55 17.06 -11.33
CA GLU A 11 22.52 15.62 -11.06
C GLU A 11 23.74 15.17 -10.23
N LEU A 12 24.91 15.76 -10.46
CA LEU A 12 26.13 15.48 -9.70
C LEU A 12 26.01 16.02 -8.27
N ALA A 13 25.40 17.20 -8.11
CA ALA A 13 25.10 17.77 -6.79
C ALA A 13 24.10 16.90 -6.01
N SER A 14 23.08 16.35 -6.67
CA SER A 14 22.12 15.42 -6.07
C SER A 14 22.78 14.12 -5.59
N GLY A 15 23.67 13.54 -6.39
CA GLY A 15 24.43 12.34 -6.02
C GLY A 15 25.34 12.56 -4.81
N ILE A 16 25.99 13.72 -4.73
CA ILE A 16 26.85 14.10 -3.58
C ILE A 16 26.00 14.26 -2.30
N VAL A 17 24.83 14.89 -2.40
CA VAL A 17 23.92 15.06 -1.24
C VAL A 17 23.42 13.70 -0.74
N LYS A 18 23.04 12.78 -1.64
CA LYS A 18 22.63 11.42 -1.27
C LYS A 18 23.77 10.65 -0.59
N ALA A 19 24.98 10.68 -1.14
CA ALA A 19 26.15 10.01 -0.56
C ALA A 19 26.51 10.55 0.83
N LEU A 20 26.44 11.87 1.04
CA LEU A 20 26.65 12.48 2.35
C LEU A 20 25.60 12.03 3.37
N ARG A 21 24.34 11.87 2.97
CA ARG A 21 23.28 11.37 3.85
C ARG A 21 23.50 9.92 4.26
N ILE A 22 23.97 9.07 3.36
CA ILE A 22 24.28 7.66 3.64
C ILE A 22 25.42 7.56 4.66
N VAL A 23 26.51 8.31 4.45
CA VAL A 23 27.64 8.33 5.39
C VAL A 23 27.20 8.84 6.77
N GLN A 24 26.35 9.87 6.80
CA GLN A 24 25.83 10.39 8.07
C GLN A 24 24.97 9.36 8.82
N LEU A 25 24.07 8.66 8.13
CA LEU A 25 23.25 7.60 8.74
C LEU A 25 24.09 6.43 9.24
N GLN A 26 25.15 6.05 8.51
CA GLN A 26 26.08 5.01 8.95
C GLN A 26 26.83 5.42 10.23
N MET A 27 27.20 6.70 10.37
CA MET A 27 27.82 7.24 11.58
C MET A 27 26.85 7.25 12.77
N GLU A 28 25.62 7.71 12.57
CA GLU A 28 24.58 7.73 13.61
C GLU A 28 24.26 6.31 14.12
N LEU A 29 24.18 5.33 13.21
CA LEU A 29 23.99 3.91 13.56
C LEU A 29 25.18 3.33 14.33
N ALA A 30 26.41 3.69 13.98
CA ALA A 30 27.61 3.23 14.68
C ALA A 30 27.68 3.79 16.12
N GLU A 31 27.26 5.04 16.33
CA GLU A 31 27.14 5.64 17.66
C GLU A 31 26.06 4.98 18.52
N LEU A 32 24.90 4.69 17.93
CA LEU A 32 23.78 4.05 18.63
C LEU A 32 24.07 2.58 19.00
N THR A 33 24.78 1.85 18.13
CA THR A 33 25.00 0.40 18.29
C THR A 33 26.34 0.07 18.96
N GLY A 34 27.24 1.06 19.10
CA GLY A 34 28.56 0.90 19.72
C GLY A 34 29.51 -0.03 18.95
N LYS A 35 29.18 -0.38 17.71
CA LYS A 35 29.98 -1.23 16.83
C LYS A 35 30.03 -0.61 15.43
N PRO A 36 31.22 -0.57 14.78
CA PRO A 36 31.26 -0.27 13.36
C PRO A 36 30.48 -1.34 12.61
N ILE A 37 29.68 -0.92 11.62
CA ILE A 37 29.03 -1.86 10.69
C ILE A 37 30.16 -2.64 10.04
N ALA A 38 30.28 -3.92 10.38
CA ALA A 38 31.35 -4.77 9.85
C ALA A 38 31.18 -4.85 8.33
N GLU A 39 32.30 -4.75 7.60
CA GLU A 39 32.38 -5.10 6.19
C GLU A 39 31.92 -6.56 6.05
N HIS A 40 30.64 -6.76 5.76
CA HIS A 40 30.14 -8.06 5.37
C HIS A 40 30.72 -8.35 3.98
N THR A 41 31.63 -9.33 3.90
CA THR A 41 32.23 -9.79 2.66
C THR A 41 31.16 -10.33 1.72
N ALA A 42 31.07 -9.73 0.54
CA ALA A 42 29.97 -9.77 -0.42
C ALA A 42 29.85 -11.07 -1.25
N GLU A 43 30.26 -12.24 -0.76
CA GLU A 43 30.41 -13.43 -1.62
C GLU A 43 29.23 -14.42 -1.66
N ASP A 44 28.18 -14.27 -0.83
CA ASP A 44 27.02 -15.19 -0.86
C ASP A 44 25.63 -14.51 -0.84
N LEU A 45 25.56 -13.19 -1.06
CA LEU A 45 24.29 -12.47 -1.19
C LEU A 45 23.98 -12.22 -2.68
N PRO A 46 22.80 -12.60 -3.20
CA PRO A 46 22.42 -12.32 -4.57
C PRO A 46 22.26 -10.81 -4.77
N ASP A 47 23.32 -10.14 -5.25
CA ASP A 47 23.38 -8.71 -5.65
C ASP A 47 22.60 -7.75 -4.71
N ASP A 48 22.62 -8.06 -3.40
CA ASP A 48 21.88 -7.37 -2.35
C ASP A 48 22.68 -6.16 -1.86
N SER A 49 23.22 -5.40 -2.82
CA SER A 49 23.80 -4.10 -2.53
C SER A 49 22.67 -3.20 -2.03
N PRO A 50 22.86 -2.49 -0.91
CA PRO A 50 21.90 -1.47 -0.46
C PRO A 50 21.52 -0.51 -1.58
N ASP A 51 22.44 -0.20 -2.50
CA ASP A 51 22.18 0.66 -3.65
C ASP A 51 21.23 0.03 -4.69
N ALA A 52 21.34 -1.28 -4.92
CA ALA A 52 20.45 -2.00 -5.84
C ALA A 52 19.02 -2.10 -5.27
N HIS A 53 18.90 -2.33 -3.96
CA HIS A 53 17.62 -2.29 -3.26
C HIS A 53 16.98 -0.90 -3.28
N LEU A 54 17.75 0.16 -2.97
CA LEU A 54 17.26 1.54 -3.02
C LEU A 54 16.86 1.95 -4.44
N GLN A 55 17.63 1.56 -5.46
CA GLN A 55 17.28 1.83 -6.85
C GLN A 55 16.01 1.06 -7.27
N HIS A 56 15.83 -0.17 -6.78
CA HIS A 56 14.61 -0.94 -7.00
C HIS A 56 13.39 -0.24 -6.39
N LEU A 57 13.50 0.26 -5.15
CA LEU A 57 12.45 1.05 -4.51
C LEU A 57 12.13 2.35 -5.27
N GLU A 58 13.16 3.11 -5.66
CA GLU A 58 13.00 4.35 -6.42
C GLU A 58 12.28 4.09 -7.75
N ASN A 59 12.61 3.00 -8.45
CA ASN A 59 11.94 2.60 -9.69
C ASN A 59 10.47 2.19 -9.48
N ILE A 60 10.14 1.61 -8.33
CA ILE A 60 8.76 1.28 -7.96
C ILE A 60 7.99 2.57 -7.68
N GLU A 61 8.51 3.44 -6.81
CA GLU A 61 7.81 4.66 -6.37
C GLU A 61 7.63 5.68 -7.50
N SER A 62 8.63 5.80 -8.39
CA SER A 62 8.60 6.71 -9.54
C SER A 62 8.01 6.08 -10.81
N GLY A 63 7.62 4.81 -10.75
CA GLY A 63 7.07 4.07 -11.87
C GLY A 63 5.77 4.68 -12.40
N PRO A 64 5.41 4.41 -13.67
CA PRO A 64 4.14 4.86 -14.22
C PRO A 64 2.98 4.28 -13.41
N GLN A 65 2.06 5.16 -13.02
CA GLN A 65 0.86 4.77 -12.29
C GLN A 65 -0.33 4.68 -13.23
N PHE A 66 -1.17 3.68 -13.00
CA PHE A 66 -2.36 3.41 -13.79
C PHE A 66 -3.57 3.28 -12.86
N PRO A 67 -4.77 3.68 -13.31
CA PRO A 67 -5.99 3.34 -12.60
C PRO A 67 -6.09 1.83 -12.44
N LEU A 68 -6.40 1.38 -11.23
CA LEU A 68 -6.54 -0.06 -10.95
C LEU A 68 -7.57 -0.74 -11.87
N ALA A 69 -8.63 -0.03 -12.28
CA ALA A 69 -9.60 -0.49 -13.27
C ALA A 69 -8.96 -0.89 -14.62
N ASP A 70 -7.98 -0.12 -15.10
CA ASP A 70 -7.33 -0.36 -16.39
C ASP A 70 -6.45 -1.60 -16.29
N LEU A 71 -5.69 -1.73 -15.20
CA LEU A 71 -4.89 -2.93 -14.92
C LEU A 71 -5.77 -4.19 -14.80
N LEU A 72 -6.93 -4.07 -14.16
CA LEU A 72 -7.89 -5.16 -14.03
C LEU A 72 -8.41 -5.65 -15.40
N LYS A 73 -8.68 -4.70 -16.29
CA LYS A 73 -9.10 -4.99 -17.66
C LYS A 73 -7.97 -5.60 -18.47
N GLU A 74 -6.76 -5.06 -18.38
CA GLU A 74 -5.60 -5.53 -19.14
C GLU A 74 -5.13 -6.92 -18.69
N HIS A 75 -4.94 -7.12 -17.39
CA HIS A 75 -4.34 -8.33 -16.83
C HIS A 75 -5.33 -9.47 -16.59
N ARG A 76 -6.62 -9.18 -16.45
CA ARG A 76 -7.65 -10.19 -16.15
C ARG A 76 -8.83 -10.20 -17.13
N ASN A 77 -8.85 -9.30 -18.12
CA ASN A 77 -10.00 -9.12 -19.01
C ASN A 77 -11.31 -8.98 -18.22
N PHE A 78 -11.24 -8.32 -17.05
CA PHE A 78 -12.36 -8.17 -16.14
C PHE A 78 -12.79 -6.70 -16.08
N THR A 79 -14.10 -6.49 -16.11
CA THR A 79 -14.71 -5.18 -15.89
C THR A 79 -15.92 -5.40 -14.99
N PRO A 80 -15.95 -4.79 -13.79
CA PRO A 80 -17.06 -4.98 -12.87
C PRO A 80 -18.37 -4.47 -13.50
N ALA A 81 -19.47 -5.16 -13.22
CA ALA A 81 -20.78 -4.72 -13.65
C ALA A 81 -21.13 -3.39 -12.96
N PRO A 82 -21.74 -2.41 -13.66
CA PRO A 82 -22.25 -1.22 -13.00
C PRO A 82 -23.32 -1.61 -11.98
N LEU A 83 -23.35 -0.95 -10.83
CA LEU A 83 -24.29 -1.26 -9.73
C LEU A 83 -25.76 -1.22 -10.19
N SER A 84 -26.10 -0.37 -11.17
CA SER A 84 -27.44 -0.30 -11.77
C SER A 84 -27.91 -1.60 -12.46
N ARG A 85 -27.00 -2.52 -12.77
CA ARG A 85 -27.31 -3.85 -13.33
C ARG A 85 -27.36 -4.96 -12.27
N LEU A 86 -27.05 -4.65 -11.00
CA LEU A 86 -27.00 -5.60 -9.90
C LEU A 86 -28.16 -5.34 -8.93
N SER A 87 -29.39 -5.54 -9.41
CA SER A 87 -30.60 -5.26 -8.62
C SER A 87 -31.00 -6.38 -7.64
N ASN A 88 -30.39 -7.56 -7.78
CA ASN A 88 -30.60 -8.72 -6.91
C ASN A 88 -29.45 -8.80 -5.88
N PRO A 89 -29.74 -8.92 -4.57
CA PRO A 89 -28.71 -9.08 -3.54
C PRO A 89 -27.74 -10.25 -3.79
N ILE A 90 -28.22 -11.36 -4.36
CA ILE A 90 -27.36 -12.53 -4.67
C ILE A 90 -26.36 -12.16 -5.77
N ASP A 91 -26.84 -11.60 -6.88
CA ASP A 91 -25.98 -11.20 -8.01
C ASP A 91 -24.96 -10.14 -7.57
N LEU A 92 -25.36 -9.21 -6.70
CA LEU A 92 -24.47 -8.21 -6.11
C LEU A 92 -23.35 -8.87 -5.29
N SER A 93 -23.71 -9.77 -4.37
CA SER A 93 -22.73 -10.46 -3.52
C SER A 93 -21.77 -11.31 -4.36
N GLU A 94 -22.26 -12.03 -5.37
CA GLU A 94 -21.42 -12.80 -6.29
C GLU A 94 -20.44 -11.91 -7.07
N ASN A 95 -20.89 -10.76 -7.57
CA ASN A 95 -20.02 -9.81 -8.28
C ASN A 95 -19.00 -9.15 -7.35
N LEU A 96 -19.39 -8.85 -6.10
CA LEU A 96 -18.50 -8.33 -5.08
C LEU A 96 -17.37 -9.31 -4.79
N TRP A 97 -17.70 -10.57 -4.51
CA TRP A 97 -16.70 -11.60 -4.24
C TRP A 97 -15.81 -11.85 -5.45
N LEU A 98 -16.39 -11.92 -6.65
CA LEU A 98 -15.61 -12.08 -7.88
C LEU A 98 -14.61 -10.94 -8.06
N LEU A 99 -15.01 -9.69 -7.79
CA LEU A 99 -14.10 -8.54 -7.84
C LEU A 99 -12.98 -8.66 -6.81
N LEU A 100 -13.30 -8.96 -5.54
CA LEU A 100 -12.31 -9.12 -4.46
C LEU A 100 -11.28 -10.21 -4.77
N PHE A 101 -11.72 -11.38 -5.26
CA PHE A 101 -10.80 -12.46 -5.65
C PHE A 101 -9.99 -12.13 -6.90
N THR A 102 -10.57 -11.38 -7.85
CA THR A 102 -9.84 -10.93 -9.04
C THR A 102 -8.74 -9.95 -8.66
N LEU A 103 -9.01 -9.01 -7.77
CA LEU A 103 -8.00 -8.10 -7.19
C LEU A 103 -6.90 -8.87 -6.46
N ALA A 104 -7.27 -9.83 -5.60
CA ALA A 104 -6.31 -10.66 -4.87
C ALA A 104 -5.42 -11.48 -5.81
N SER A 105 -5.95 -11.94 -6.94
CA SER A 105 -5.15 -12.62 -7.97
C SER A 105 -4.10 -11.72 -8.62
N MET A 106 -4.26 -10.40 -8.54
CA MET A 106 -3.30 -9.37 -8.95
C MET A 106 -2.44 -8.87 -7.77
N ARG A 107 -2.49 -9.55 -6.62
CA ARG A 107 -1.81 -9.18 -5.37
C ARG A 107 -2.25 -7.83 -4.81
N VAL A 108 -3.50 -7.45 -5.10
CA VAL A 108 -4.19 -6.31 -4.50
C VAL A 108 -5.19 -6.83 -3.47
N PHE A 109 -4.97 -6.51 -2.20
CA PHE A 109 -5.76 -7.02 -1.09
C PHE A 109 -6.53 -5.90 -0.41
N ILE A 110 -7.81 -6.17 -0.13
CA ILE A 110 -8.72 -5.23 0.52
C ILE A 110 -8.95 -5.71 1.95
N TYR A 111 -9.00 -4.80 2.92
CA TYR A 111 -9.26 -5.11 4.33
C TYR A 111 -10.03 -3.98 5.02
N ASP A 112 -10.40 -4.18 6.29
CA ASP A 112 -11.22 -3.28 7.09
C ASP A 112 -12.58 -3.02 6.43
N THR A 113 -13.28 -4.09 6.04
CA THR A 113 -14.48 -3.95 5.20
C THR A 113 -15.82 -4.23 5.90
N ASP A 114 -15.78 -4.78 7.10
CA ASP A 114 -16.93 -5.28 7.86
C ASP A 114 -17.92 -4.21 8.33
N HIS A 115 -17.55 -2.93 8.26
CA HIS A 115 -18.45 -1.80 8.54
C HIS A 115 -19.39 -1.45 7.38
N LEU A 116 -19.16 -1.98 6.18
CA LEU A 116 -19.99 -1.71 4.99
C LEU A 116 -20.83 -2.91 4.58
N SER A 117 -22.07 -2.64 4.17
CA SER A 117 -22.90 -3.62 3.45
C SER A 117 -22.28 -3.99 2.09
N ASP A 118 -22.72 -5.11 1.50
CA ASP A 118 -22.26 -5.52 0.16
C ASP A 118 -22.49 -4.43 -0.89
N GLU A 119 -23.58 -3.68 -0.81
CA GLU A 119 -23.86 -2.57 -1.74
C GLU A 119 -22.89 -1.41 -1.56
N GLU A 120 -22.69 -0.98 -0.31
CA GLU A 120 -21.78 0.11 0.02
C GLU A 120 -20.34 -0.25 -0.33
N LEU A 121 -19.89 -1.45 0.01
CA LEU A 121 -18.55 -1.88 -0.36
C LEU A 121 -18.39 -1.97 -1.88
N TYR A 122 -19.33 -2.61 -2.59
CA TYR A 122 -19.23 -2.74 -4.03
C TYR A 122 -19.15 -1.37 -4.71
N ARG A 123 -19.99 -0.43 -4.26
CA ARG A 123 -19.96 0.96 -4.70
C ARG A 123 -18.60 1.61 -4.43
N THR A 124 -18.09 1.52 -3.21
CA THR A 124 -16.78 2.07 -2.83
C THR A 124 -15.65 1.49 -3.67
N LEU A 125 -15.64 0.17 -3.90
CA LEU A 125 -14.65 -0.48 -4.74
C LEU A 125 -14.70 0.07 -6.17
N VAL A 126 -15.87 0.05 -6.81
CA VAL A 126 -16.01 0.45 -8.22
C VAL A 126 -15.81 1.94 -8.41
N GLU A 127 -16.30 2.77 -7.48
CA GLU A 127 -16.33 4.21 -7.66
C GLU A 127 -15.07 4.90 -7.14
N LYS A 128 -14.37 4.33 -6.15
CA LYS A 128 -13.20 4.94 -5.53
C LYS A 128 -11.95 4.08 -5.72
N VAL A 129 -11.92 2.87 -5.18
CA VAL A 129 -10.70 2.02 -5.17
C VAL A 129 -10.20 1.72 -6.58
N LEU A 130 -11.09 1.33 -7.50
CA LEU A 130 -10.71 1.05 -8.88
C LEU A 130 -10.27 2.28 -9.67
N ARG A 131 -10.58 3.49 -9.19
CA ARG A 131 -10.11 4.75 -9.76
C ARG A 131 -8.78 5.21 -9.16
N SER A 132 -8.35 4.62 -8.06
CA SER A 132 -7.04 4.90 -7.49
C SER A 132 -5.93 4.47 -8.43
N ASN A 133 -4.92 5.32 -8.53
CA ASN A 133 -3.72 5.04 -9.27
C ASN A 133 -2.81 4.10 -8.47
N THR A 134 -2.28 3.09 -9.13
CA THR A 134 -1.30 2.16 -8.58
C THR A 134 -0.21 1.86 -9.60
N VAL A 135 0.94 1.40 -9.12
CA VAL A 135 2.03 0.96 -9.97
C VAL A 135 1.73 -0.46 -10.46
N ASP A 136 1.95 -0.73 -11.74
CA ASP A 136 1.88 -2.08 -12.29
C ASP A 136 3.18 -2.83 -12.00
N LEU A 137 3.18 -3.64 -10.94
CA LEU A 137 4.36 -4.36 -10.49
C LEU A 137 4.39 -5.79 -11.02
N PRO A 138 5.50 -6.23 -11.64
CA PRO A 138 5.64 -7.62 -12.04
C PRO A 138 5.67 -8.52 -10.81
N VAL A 139 5.22 -9.77 -10.96
CA VAL A 139 5.21 -10.76 -9.86
C VAL A 139 6.59 -10.94 -9.21
N SER A 140 7.66 -10.83 -10.00
CA SER A 140 9.05 -10.93 -9.53
C SER A 140 9.45 -9.83 -8.54
N ALA A 141 8.71 -8.72 -8.46
CA ALA A 141 8.96 -7.69 -7.46
C ALA A 141 8.72 -8.21 -6.03
N GLY A 142 7.89 -9.26 -5.86
CA GLY A 142 7.58 -9.81 -4.53
C GLY A 142 6.65 -8.93 -3.67
N TRP A 143 6.19 -7.79 -4.21
CA TRP A 143 5.37 -6.82 -3.50
C TRP A 143 3.88 -7.09 -3.65
N ASN A 144 3.07 -6.57 -2.74
CA ASN A 144 1.61 -6.60 -2.80
C ASN A 144 1.06 -5.22 -2.43
N CYS A 145 -0.10 -4.88 -2.96
CA CYS A 145 -0.82 -3.68 -2.60
C CYS A 145 -1.90 -4.04 -1.58
N ARG A 146 -2.05 -3.23 -0.54
CA ARG A 146 -3.08 -3.42 0.48
C ARG A 146 -3.82 -2.10 0.67
N PHE A 147 -5.14 -2.15 0.59
CA PHE A 147 -6.01 -0.99 0.78
C PHE A 147 -6.95 -1.25 1.95
N SER A 148 -6.91 -0.38 2.97
CA SER A 148 -7.98 -0.33 3.96
C SER A 148 -9.18 0.35 3.31
N ILE A 149 -10.39 -0.20 3.46
CA ILE A 149 -11.60 0.46 2.97
C ILE A 149 -11.90 1.75 3.73
N CYS A 150 -11.40 1.88 4.96
CA CYS A 150 -11.44 3.15 5.68
C CYS A 150 -10.67 4.27 4.95
N GLU A 151 -9.76 3.96 4.01
CA GLU A 151 -9.12 4.96 3.17
C GLU A 151 -10.02 5.62 2.13
N PHE A 152 -11.23 5.09 1.97
CA PHE A 152 -12.17 5.50 0.96
C PHE A 152 -13.50 5.95 1.56
N SER A 153 -13.56 6.27 2.87
CA SER A 153 -14.73 6.88 3.47
C SER A 153 -15.05 8.24 2.84
N ASP A 154 -16.33 8.60 2.78
CA ASP A 154 -16.77 9.93 2.33
C ASP A 154 -16.63 11.01 3.41
N GLU A 155 -16.29 10.61 4.64
CA GLU A 155 -15.96 11.54 5.71
C GLU A 155 -14.61 12.20 5.34
N ASP A 156 -14.62 13.54 5.27
CA ASP A 156 -13.49 14.44 4.91
C ASP A 156 -12.46 14.49 6.07
N THR A 157 -12.19 13.33 6.64
CA THR A 157 -11.28 13.11 7.76
C THR A 157 -10.16 12.23 7.25
N ASP A 158 -8.93 12.63 7.55
CA ASP A 158 -7.80 11.70 7.48
C ASP A 158 -8.27 10.37 8.10
N LEU A 159 -7.96 9.27 7.41
CA LEU A 159 -8.11 7.84 7.76
C LEU A 159 -8.51 7.44 9.19
N PRO A 160 -7.98 8.08 10.26
CA PRO A 160 -8.41 7.93 11.64
C PRO A 160 -9.89 7.66 11.90
N GLU A 161 -10.85 8.41 11.37
CA GLU A 161 -12.22 8.34 11.94
C GLU A 161 -12.90 6.98 11.74
N CYS A 162 -12.97 6.49 10.51
CA CYS A 162 -13.52 5.16 10.20
C CYS A 162 -12.76 4.06 10.97
N TYR A 163 -11.43 4.14 10.97
CA TYR A 163 -10.61 3.12 11.64
C TYR A 163 -10.82 3.14 13.16
N LEU A 164 -10.84 4.32 13.78
CA LEU A 164 -11.06 4.51 15.21
C LEU A 164 -12.45 4.05 15.63
N ARG A 165 -13.47 4.30 14.82
CA ARG A 165 -14.85 3.90 15.09
C ARG A 165 -15.01 2.39 15.12
N TYR A 166 -14.39 1.65 14.19
CA TYR A 166 -14.69 0.24 13.99
C TYR A 166 -13.55 -0.75 14.30
N TYR A 167 -12.29 -0.40 14.02
CA TYR A 167 -11.18 -1.36 13.98
C TYR A 167 -10.10 -1.15 15.04
N ALA A 168 -9.92 0.08 15.52
CA ALA A 168 -8.94 0.38 16.54
C ALA A 168 -9.28 -0.32 17.87
N ASP A 169 -8.30 -1.00 18.45
CA ASP A 169 -8.41 -1.52 19.81
C ASP A 169 -8.29 -0.40 20.85
N GLU A 170 -8.52 -0.75 22.13
CA GLU A 170 -8.49 0.24 23.21
C GLU A 170 -7.06 0.77 23.46
N GLU A 171 -6.03 -0.03 23.19
CA GLU A 171 -4.63 0.39 23.34
C GLU A 171 -4.31 1.50 22.34
N PHE A 172 -4.58 1.29 21.05
CA PHE A 172 -4.40 2.28 20.01
C PHE A 172 -5.26 3.51 20.24
N ARG A 173 -6.52 3.34 20.68
CA ARG A 173 -7.43 4.46 21.01
C ARG A 173 -6.90 5.30 22.18
N SER A 174 -6.20 4.71 23.14
CA SER A 174 -5.66 5.42 24.31
C SER A 174 -4.50 6.37 23.99
N GLU A 175 -3.85 6.20 22.84
CA GLU A 175 -2.78 7.10 22.37
C GLU A 175 -3.32 8.44 21.85
N TRP A 176 -4.62 8.54 21.59
CA TRP A 176 -5.24 9.75 21.08
C TRP A 176 -5.57 10.73 22.23
N ILE A 177 -5.09 11.95 22.09
CA ILE A 177 -5.23 13.03 23.08
C ILE A 177 -6.56 13.80 22.92
N GLU A 178 -7.23 13.63 21.78
CA GLU A 178 -8.44 14.36 21.36
C GLU A 178 -9.73 13.55 21.51
N ASP A 179 -10.88 14.20 21.23
CA ASP A 179 -12.20 13.58 21.26
C ASP A 179 -12.36 12.64 20.05
N ILE A 180 -12.11 11.35 20.26
CA ILE A 180 -12.23 10.30 19.24
C ILE A 180 -13.68 9.83 19.12
N PRO A 181 -14.11 9.35 17.93
CA PRO A 181 -15.45 8.81 17.76
C PRO A 181 -15.72 7.65 18.75
N PRO A 182 -16.99 7.48 19.18
CA PRO A 182 -17.37 6.32 19.97
C PRO A 182 -17.08 5.04 19.17
N LYS A 183 -16.67 3.99 19.86
CA LYS A 183 -16.46 2.68 19.23
C LYS A 183 -17.80 2.06 18.89
N GLU A 184 -17.90 1.49 17.70
CA GLU A 184 -19.08 0.78 17.19
C GLU A 184 -18.72 -0.67 16.81
N ASP A 185 -19.70 -1.56 16.99
CA ASP A 185 -19.57 -2.96 16.62
C ASP A 185 -19.67 -3.12 15.09
N LEU A 186 -18.90 -4.05 14.54
CA LEU A 186 -18.94 -4.39 13.13
C LEU A 186 -20.26 -5.10 12.77
N PRO A 187 -21.05 -4.60 11.80
CA PRO A 187 -22.30 -5.21 11.38
C PRO A 187 -22.13 -6.52 10.59
N TYR A 188 -20.95 -6.76 10.01
CA TYR A 188 -20.65 -7.95 9.19
C TYR A 188 -19.37 -8.67 9.68
N ASP A 189 -19.16 -9.88 9.18
CA ASP A 189 -18.01 -10.75 9.48
C ASP A 189 -17.48 -11.36 8.18
N ARG A 190 -17.11 -10.46 7.26
CA ARG A 190 -16.62 -10.75 5.91
C ARG A 190 -15.09 -10.76 5.87
N ASP A 191 -14.41 -9.93 6.66
CA ASP A 191 -12.94 -9.81 6.64
C ASP A 191 -12.26 -11.14 6.90
N ARG A 192 -12.80 -12.01 7.76
CA ARG A 192 -12.24 -13.35 8.02
C ARG A 192 -12.19 -14.28 6.81
N PHE A 193 -13.02 -14.00 5.80
CA PHE A 193 -13.12 -14.79 4.57
C PHE A 193 -12.40 -14.13 3.40
N LEU A 194 -11.89 -12.90 3.57
CA LEU A 194 -11.17 -12.21 2.51
C LEU A 194 -9.85 -12.93 2.19
N PRO A 195 -9.43 -12.92 0.91
CA PRO A 195 -8.09 -13.33 0.55
C PRO A 195 -7.06 -12.53 1.36
N ASN A 196 -6.11 -13.21 2.00
CA ASN A 196 -5.04 -12.57 2.75
C ASN A 196 -3.71 -13.33 2.54
N ILE A 197 -2.60 -12.61 2.63
CA ILE A 197 -1.23 -13.15 2.49
C ILE A 197 -0.73 -13.70 3.84
N VAL A 198 -1.23 -13.16 4.95
CA VAL A 198 -0.95 -13.66 6.30
C VAL A 198 -2.21 -14.33 6.87
N PRO A 199 -2.09 -15.51 7.52
CA PRO A 199 -3.18 -16.05 8.32
C PRO A 199 -3.59 -14.99 9.33
N GLN A 200 -4.90 -14.75 9.46
CA GLN A 200 -5.41 -13.87 10.51
C GLN A 200 -5.05 -14.50 11.85
N LEU A 201 -3.96 -14.02 12.47
CA LEU A 201 -3.73 -14.22 13.89
C LEU A 201 -4.95 -13.63 14.57
N GLU A 202 -5.68 -14.48 15.29
CA GLU A 202 -6.88 -14.15 16.05
C GLU A 202 -6.65 -12.80 16.77
N ARG A 203 -7.31 -11.75 16.28
CA ARG A 203 -7.41 -10.44 16.95
C ARG A 203 -8.55 -10.51 17.95
#